data_AF-A0A6C0D213-F1
#
_entry.id   AF-A0A6C0D213-F1
#
_cell.length_a   1.000
_cell.length_b   1.000
_cell.length_c   1.000
_cell.angle_alpha   90.00
_cell.angle_beta   90.00
_cell.angle_gamma   90.00
#
_symmetry.space_group_name_H-M   'P 1'
#
loop_
_entity.id
_entity.type
_entity.pdbx_description
1 polymer ?
#
loop_
_entity_poly.entity_id
_entity_poly.type
_entity_poly.pdbx_seq_one_letter_code
_entity_poly.pdbx_strand_id
1 'polypeptide(L)'
;MKVGRLGFTESTLLFCFYLRSKGKPTIELINYETNFLKWLFDTSGFYDISFNYNHSYTDTPIYKKLMEEFYRMNKLSTKTMFLIHDNIFSGYLPLFYQEFNTERYDPKETFFNFIRDKRVLIINPMANLMKQQYENGNLQKINNIDLNMSISIYENKYTFFNNGYGPYKNSFEYVDSIMNEINSFDVDCVVISCGAISTLIANRLNKDYLLIGSDSLTFFGIKHGRLKKTYDEYWIDVPESYKPPNYKMIEGGCYW
;
A
#
# COMPACT_ATOMS: atom_id res chain seq x y z
N MET A 1 -3.29 -18.22 -0.80
CA MET A 1 -4.10 -17.07 -1.26
C MET A 1 -3.27 -15.80 -1.30
N LYS A 2 -3.30 -15.08 -2.44
CA LYS A 2 -2.66 -13.77 -2.62
C LYS A 2 -3.73 -12.72 -2.87
N VAL A 3 -3.82 -11.71 -2.01
CA VAL A 3 -4.83 -10.64 -2.09
C VAL A 3 -4.12 -9.31 -2.34
N GLY A 4 -4.28 -8.81 -3.56
CA GLY A 4 -3.67 -7.57 -4.02
C GLY A 4 -4.54 -6.35 -3.73
N ARG A 5 -3.89 -5.20 -3.57
CA ARG A 5 -4.55 -3.90 -3.50
C ARG A 5 -3.63 -2.83 -4.04
N LEU A 6 -4.16 -1.96 -4.89
CA LEU A 6 -3.51 -0.69 -5.24
C LEU A 6 -4.23 0.47 -4.54
N GLY A 7 -3.43 1.40 -4.00
CA GLY A 7 -3.93 2.64 -3.42
C GLY A 7 -4.49 3.58 -4.49
N PHE A 8 -4.96 4.75 -4.05
CA PHE A 8 -5.59 5.71 -4.96
C PHE A 8 -4.63 6.17 -6.06
N THR A 9 -3.42 6.57 -5.70
CA THR A 9 -2.40 7.03 -6.64
C THR A 9 -1.98 5.91 -7.59
N GLU A 10 -1.66 4.72 -7.09
CA GLU A 10 -1.20 3.60 -7.90
C GLU A 10 -2.28 3.08 -8.86
N SER A 11 -3.52 2.96 -8.39
CA SER A 11 -4.65 2.54 -9.23
C SER A 11 -4.93 3.56 -10.33
N THR A 12 -4.84 4.86 -10.01
CA THR A 12 -5.07 5.93 -10.99
C THR A 12 -3.98 5.96 -12.05
N LEU A 13 -2.72 5.75 -11.67
CA LEU A 13 -1.61 5.64 -12.63
C LEU A 13 -1.78 4.42 -13.55
N LEU A 14 -2.12 3.26 -13.01
CA LEU A 14 -2.40 2.07 -13.82
C LEU A 14 -3.59 2.28 -14.77
N PHE A 15 -4.62 2.99 -14.31
CA PHE A 15 -5.77 3.36 -15.14
C PHE A 15 -5.37 4.31 -16.28
N CYS A 16 -4.54 5.32 -16.02
CA CYS A 16 -4.02 6.22 -17.06
C CYS A 16 -3.20 5.45 -18.11
N PHE A 17 -2.32 4.55 -17.64
CA PHE A 17 -1.54 3.67 -18.50
C PHE A 17 -2.43 2.77 -19.38
N TYR A 18 -3.49 2.20 -18.81
CA TYR A 18 -4.50 1.43 -19.54
C TYR A 18 -5.17 2.28 -20.63
N LEU A 19 -5.64 3.49 -20.32
CA LEU A 19 -6.31 4.37 -21.28
C LEU A 19 -5.41 4.74 -22.47
N ARG A 20 -4.13 5.00 -22.21
CA ARG A 20 -3.13 5.25 -23.26
C ARG A 20 -2.95 4.04 -24.16
N SER A 21 -2.89 2.83 -23.60
CA SER A 21 -2.76 1.59 -24.37
C SER A 21 -3.95 1.34 -25.30
N LYS A 22 -5.13 1.86 -24.98
CA LYS A 22 -6.34 1.80 -25.81
C LYS A 22 -6.46 2.97 -26.81
N GLY A 23 -5.37 3.71 -27.05
CA GLY A 23 -5.29 4.75 -28.08
C GLY A 23 -5.96 6.07 -27.71
N LYS A 24 -6.06 6.41 -26.42
CA LYS A 24 -6.69 7.66 -25.93
C LYS A 24 -5.72 8.70 -25.34
N PRO A 25 -4.54 9.01 -25.92
CA PRO A 25 -3.70 10.06 -25.36
C PRO A 25 -4.29 11.44 -25.68
N THR A 26 -5.08 12.00 -24.77
CA THR A 26 -5.41 13.42 -24.76
C THR A 26 -4.35 14.17 -23.93
N ILE A 27 -4.14 15.46 -24.21
CA ILE A 27 -3.29 16.32 -23.37
C ILE A 27 -3.78 16.34 -21.91
N GLU A 28 -5.09 16.24 -21.72
CA GLU A 28 -5.74 16.15 -20.43
C GLU A 28 -5.31 14.88 -19.65
N LEU A 29 -5.30 13.71 -20.31
CA LEU A 29 -4.86 12.46 -19.70
C LEU A 29 -3.40 12.52 -19.28
N ILE A 30 -2.54 13.10 -20.14
CA ILE A 30 -1.11 13.28 -19.84
C ILE A 30 -0.94 14.18 -18.61
N ASN A 31 -1.64 15.31 -18.54
CA ASN A 31 -1.56 16.22 -17.39
C ASN A 31 -2.07 15.56 -16.10
N TYR A 32 -3.18 14.83 -16.20
CA TYR A 32 -3.75 14.10 -15.09
C TYR A 32 -2.77 13.05 -14.55
N GLU A 33 -2.23 12.20 -15.41
CA GLU A 33 -1.19 11.20 -15.08
C GLU A 33 0.05 11.85 -14.45
N THR A 34 0.49 13.00 -15.01
CA THR A 34 1.65 13.75 -14.51
C THR A 34 1.48 14.14 -13.05
N ASN A 35 0.29 14.58 -12.66
CA ASN A 35 0.02 15.04 -11.31
C ASN A 35 0.07 13.89 -10.30
N PHE A 36 -0.46 12.72 -10.65
CA PHE A 36 -0.36 11.53 -9.79
C PHE A 36 1.06 11.01 -9.70
N LEU A 37 1.83 11.09 -10.78
CA LEU A 37 3.23 10.67 -10.75
C LEU A 37 4.06 11.62 -9.87
N LYS A 38 3.85 12.94 -10.01
CA LYS A 38 4.45 13.93 -9.10
C LYS A 38 4.12 13.61 -7.65
N TRP A 39 2.85 13.34 -7.34
CA TRP A 39 2.45 12.94 -6.00
C TRP A 39 3.17 11.67 -5.53
N LEU A 40 3.29 10.67 -6.41
CA LEU A 40 3.92 9.40 -6.07
C LEU A 40 5.41 9.56 -5.68
N PHE A 41 6.16 10.32 -6.48
CA PHE A 41 7.59 10.54 -6.30
C PHE A 41 7.91 11.64 -5.27
N ASP A 42 7.27 12.79 -5.38
CA ASP A 42 7.58 13.96 -4.56
C ASP A 42 6.88 13.93 -3.20
N THR A 43 5.98 12.97 -2.92
CA THR A 43 5.23 12.94 -1.65
C THR A 43 5.04 11.54 -1.09
N SER A 44 4.36 10.62 -1.79
CA SER A 44 3.86 9.37 -1.18
C SER A 44 4.92 8.30 -0.91
N GLY A 45 6.16 8.54 -1.33
CA GLY A 45 7.34 7.79 -0.89
C GLY A 45 7.82 6.71 -1.83
N PHE A 46 7.26 6.60 -3.04
CA PHE A 46 8.05 5.99 -4.11
C PHE A 46 9.19 6.95 -4.45
N TYR A 47 10.36 6.44 -4.77
CA TYR A 47 11.51 7.31 -4.98
C TYR A 47 12.50 6.72 -5.99
N ASP A 48 13.15 7.62 -6.70
CA ASP A 48 14.31 7.39 -7.54
C ASP A 48 15.08 8.72 -7.62
N ILE A 49 16.31 8.72 -7.09
CA ILE A 49 17.13 9.94 -6.99
C ILE A 49 17.54 10.50 -8.36
N SER A 50 17.42 9.70 -9.42
CA SER A 50 17.72 10.11 -10.80
C SER A 50 16.49 10.63 -11.55
N PHE A 51 15.31 10.56 -10.94
CA PHE A 51 14.06 10.89 -11.62
C PHE A 51 13.95 12.39 -11.94
N ASN A 52 13.50 12.69 -13.17
CA ASN A 52 13.29 14.04 -13.65
C ASN A 52 12.02 14.12 -14.51
N TYR A 53 11.25 15.19 -14.36
CA TYR A 53 9.93 15.44 -14.95
C TYR A 53 9.94 16.00 -16.40
N ASN A 54 11.03 15.84 -17.15
CA ASN A 54 11.08 16.33 -18.54
C ASN A 54 9.95 15.73 -19.41
N HIS A 55 9.59 16.41 -20.52
CA HIS A 55 8.36 16.23 -21.32
C HIS A 55 8.09 14.84 -21.94
N SER A 56 8.87 13.79 -21.62
CA SER A 56 8.64 12.40 -22.03
C SER A 56 8.78 11.41 -20.87
N TYR A 57 8.50 11.83 -19.63
CA TYR A 57 8.72 11.00 -18.43
C TYR A 57 7.94 9.66 -18.46
N THR A 58 6.82 9.59 -19.19
CA THR A 58 6.03 8.37 -19.35
C THR A 58 6.72 7.28 -20.17
N ASP A 59 7.84 7.61 -20.79
CA ASP A 59 8.70 6.65 -21.50
C ASP A 59 9.94 6.23 -20.71
N THR A 60 10.11 6.76 -19.50
CA THR A 60 11.26 6.41 -18.66
C THR A 60 11.23 4.93 -18.26
N PRO A 61 12.39 4.27 -18.18
CA PRO A 61 12.47 2.88 -17.74
C PRO A 61 11.83 2.64 -16.37
N ILE A 62 11.98 3.58 -15.44
CA ILE A 62 11.45 3.46 -14.08
C ILE A 62 9.91 3.47 -14.06
N TYR A 63 9.29 4.36 -14.85
CA TYR A 63 7.84 4.41 -14.96
C TYR A 63 7.28 3.14 -15.62
N LYS A 64 7.89 2.67 -16.72
CA LYS A 64 7.50 1.42 -17.39
C LYS A 64 7.58 0.23 -16.43
N LYS A 65 8.70 0.10 -15.72
CA LYS A 65 8.91 -0.94 -14.70
C LYS A 65 7.87 -0.87 -13.57
N LEU A 66 7.49 0.34 -13.13
CA LEU A 66 6.46 0.52 -12.11
C LEU A 66 5.09 0.05 -12.61
N MET A 67 4.69 0.44 -13.83
CA MET A 67 3.42 -0.01 -14.42
C MET A 67 3.38 -1.53 -14.60
N GLU A 68 4.50 -2.15 -14.99
CA GLU A 68 4.65 -3.60 -15.06
C GLU A 68 4.43 -4.27 -13.71
N GLU A 69 4.93 -3.70 -12.60
CA GLU A 69 4.71 -4.26 -11.26
C GLU A 69 3.24 -4.14 -10.82
N PHE A 70 2.57 -3.04 -11.15
CA PHE A 70 1.13 -2.90 -10.86
C PHE A 70 0.31 -3.93 -11.64
N TYR A 71 0.63 -4.14 -12.92
CA TYR A 71 -0.01 -5.15 -13.75
C TYR A 71 0.30 -6.58 -13.26
N ARG A 72 1.56 -6.83 -12.86
CA ARG A 72 2.02 -8.11 -12.31
C ARG A 72 1.29 -8.48 -11.03
N MET A 73 1.06 -7.51 -10.14
CA MET A 73 0.33 -7.75 -8.90
C MET A 73 -1.09 -8.26 -9.18
N ASN A 74 -1.77 -7.72 -10.21
CA ASN A 74 -3.10 -8.21 -10.57
C ASN A 74 -3.06 -9.67 -11.05
N LYS A 75 -2.05 -10.02 -11.85
CA LYS A 75 -1.86 -11.40 -12.36
C LYS A 75 -1.49 -12.41 -11.27
N LEU A 76 -0.71 -11.99 -10.28
CA LEU A 76 -0.25 -12.86 -9.19
C LEU A 76 -1.30 -13.03 -8.09
N SER A 77 -2.25 -12.10 -7.99
CA SER A 77 -3.27 -12.10 -6.96
C SER A 77 -4.47 -12.93 -7.39
N THR A 78 -5.04 -13.67 -6.44
CA THR A 78 -6.34 -14.34 -6.63
C THR A 78 -7.50 -13.35 -6.69
N LYS A 79 -7.36 -12.21 -6.02
CA LYS A 79 -8.30 -11.09 -6.05
C LYS A 79 -7.53 -9.78 -5.88
N THR A 80 -8.02 -8.71 -6.50
CA THR A 80 -7.37 -7.40 -6.44
C THR A 80 -8.39 -6.29 -6.22
N MET A 81 -8.12 -5.42 -5.25
CA MET A 81 -8.85 -4.17 -5.06
C MET A 81 -8.10 -2.98 -5.66
N PHE A 82 -8.76 -2.23 -6.53
CA PHE A 82 -8.26 -0.96 -7.05
C PHE A 82 -9.08 0.18 -6.45
N LEU A 83 -8.42 1.15 -5.85
CA LEU A 83 -9.08 2.35 -5.34
C LEU A 83 -8.97 3.45 -6.38
N ILE A 84 -10.05 3.72 -7.12
CA ILE A 84 -10.06 4.80 -8.10
C ILE A 84 -11.20 5.77 -7.77
N HIS A 85 -10.83 7.02 -7.52
CA HIS A 85 -11.73 8.16 -7.41
C HIS A 85 -11.47 9.10 -8.59
N ASP A 86 -11.89 8.66 -9.77
CA ASP A 86 -11.74 9.43 -11.00
C ASP A 86 -13.10 9.96 -11.45
N ASN A 87 -13.17 11.27 -11.64
CA ASN A 87 -14.35 11.95 -12.15
C ASN A 87 -14.17 12.36 -13.62
N ILE A 88 -12.94 12.35 -14.16
CA ILE A 88 -12.62 12.90 -15.48
C ILE A 88 -12.85 11.84 -16.57
N PHE A 89 -12.35 10.64 -16.34
CA PHE A 89 -12.39 9.49 -17.26
C PHE A 89 -13.32 8.37 -16.76
N SER A 90 -14.23 8.70 -15.84
CA SER A 90 -15.12 7.75 -15.14
C SER A 90 -15.89 6.80 -16.08
N GLY A 91 -16.23 7.27 -17.29
CA GLY A 91 -16.90 6.46 -18.33
C GLY A 91 -16.09 5.25 -18.81
N TYR A 92 -14.77 5.20 -18.57
CA TYR A 92 -13.90 4.07 -18.92
C TYR A 92 -13.65 3.10 -17.78
N LEU A 93 -14.04 3.44 -16.55
CA LEU A 93 -13.84 2.58 -15.38
C LEU A 93 -14.48 1.19 -15.54
N PRO A 94 -15.70 1.03 -16.09
CA PRO A 94 -16.27 -0.30 -16.29
C PRO A 94 -15.40 -1.21 -17.17
N LEU A 95 -14.83 -0.68 -18.25
CA LEU A 95 -13.94 -1.43 -19.14
C LEU A 95 -12.62 -1.78 -18.46
N PHE A 96 -12.07 -0.86 -17.65
CA PHE A 96 -10.89 -1.13 -16.84
C PHE A 96 -11.14 -2.25 -15.84
N TYR A 97 -12.22 -2.18 -15.05
CA TYR A 97 -12.55 -3.22 -14.07
C TYR A 97 -12.81 -4.58 -14.73
N GLN A 98 -13.40 -4.60 -15.92
CA GLN A 98 -13.58 -5.82 -16.71
C GLN A 98 -12.24 -6.42 -17.17
N GLU A 99 -11.33 -5.62 -17.72
CA GLU A 99 -10.00 -6.07 -18.18
C GLU A 99 -9.18 -6.67 -17.02
N PHE A 100 -9.27 -6.07 -15.83
CA PHE A 100 -8.49 -6.49 -14.67
C PHE A 100 -9.20 -7.53 -13.79
N ASN A 101 -10.41 -7.97 -14.17
CA ASN A 101 -11.23 -8.94 -13.43
C ASN A 101 -11.32 -8.63 -11.92
N THR A 102 -11.71 -7.40 -11.60
CA THR A 102 -11.61 -6.90 -10.23
C THR A 102 -12.82 -7.30 -9.40
N GLU A 103 -12.59 -7.79 -8.19
CA GLU A 103 -13.65 -8.12 -7.23
C GLU A 103 -13.55 -7.21 -6.00
N ARG A 104 -14.69 -6.62 -5.62
CA ARG A 104 -14.79 -5.93 -4.32
C ARG A 104 -14.90 -6.97 -3.22
N TYR A 105 -14.18 -6.75 -2.13
CA TYR A 105 -14.24 -7.56 -0.92
C TYR A 105 -14.31 -6.67 0.30
N ASP A 106 -14.84 -7.19 1.40
CA ASP A 106 -14.78 -6.53 2.70
C ASP A 106 -13.34 -6.65 3.25
N PRO A 107 -12.59 -5.54 3.44
CA PRO A 107 -11.23 -5.59 3.93
C PRO A 107 -11.11 -6.17 5.34
N LYS A 108 -12.07 -5.89 6.22
CA LYS A 108 -12.06 -6.32 7.62
C LYS A 108 -12.31 -7.82 7.71
N GLU A 109 -13.33 -8.32 7.03
CA GLU A 109 -13.63 -9.75 6.98
C GLU A 109 -12.46 -10.52 6.33
N THR A 110 -11.96 -10.02 5.20
CA THR A 110 -10.82 -10.62 4.49
C THR A 110 -9.58 -10.67 5.38
N PHE A 111 -9.30 -9.61 6.14
CA PHE A 111 -8.18 -9.54 7.07
C PHE A 111 -8.26 -10.63 8.14
N PHE A 112 -9.35 -10.70 8.90
CA PHE A 112 -9.46 -11.65 10.01
C PHE A 112 -9.48 -13.10 9.54
N ASN A 113 -10.16 -13.40 8.43
CA ASN A 113 -10.12 -14.73 7.83
C ASN A 113 -8.72 -15.09 7.31
N PHE A 114 -7.95 -14.10 6.84
CA PHE A 114 -6.63 -14.34 6.30
C PHE A 114 -5.59 -14.69 7.37
N ILE A 115 -5.69 -14.11 8.58
CA ILE A 115 -4.68 -14.25 9.64
C ILE A 115 -5.01 -15.30 10.72
N ARG A 116 -6.27 -15.73 10.80
CA ARG A 116 -6.76 -16.66 11.82
C ARG A 116 -5.96 -17.97 11.82
N ASP A 117 -5.48 -18.34 13.01
CA ASP A 117 -4.72 -19.54 13.33
C ASP A 117 -3.41 -19.70 12.54
N LYS A 118 -2.77 -18.57 12.18
CA LYS A 118 -1.53 -18.54 11.39
C LYS A 118 -0.38 -17.86 12.10
N ARG A 119 0.83 -18.19 11.65
CA ARG A 119 2.05 -17.42 11.86
C ARG A 119 2.09 -16.30 10.81
N VAL A 120 2.01 -15.07 11.26
CA VAL A 120 1.79 -13.88 10.43
C VAL A 120 2.99 -12.95 10.55
N LEU A 121 3.56 -12.54 9.42
CA LEU A 121 4.48 -11.41 9.38
C LEU A 121 3.70 -10.13 9.02
N ILE A 122 3.78 -9.11 9.87
CA ILE A 122 3.24 -7.78 9.57
C ILE A 122 4.37 -6.86 9.12
N ILE A 123 4.23 -6.33 7.90
CA ILE A 123 5.11 -5.31 7.32
C ILE A 123 4.38 -3.97 7.34
N ASN A 124 4.77 -3.10 8.26
CA ASN A 124 4.15 -1.78 8.44
C ASN A 124 5.13 -0.85 9.20
N PRO A 125 5.18 0.46 8.92
CA PRO A 125 6.01 1.41 9.67
C PRO A 125 5.69 1.52 11.17
N MET A 126 4.52 1.05 11.58
CA MET A 126 4.00 0.99 12.95
C MET A 126 3.78 -0.47 13.41
N ALA A 127 4.49 -1.44 12.82
CA ALA A 127 4.24 -2.85 13.11
C ALA A 127 4.46 -3.21 14.59
N ASN A 128 5.38 -2.56 15.31
CA ASN A 128 5.54 -2.79 16.74
C ASN A 128 4.33 -2.29 17.54
N LEU A 129 3.72 -1.17 17.15
CA LEU A 129 2.49 -0.67 17.75
C LEU A 129 1.32 -1.64 17.52
N MET A 130 1.20 -2.17 16.30
CA MET A 130 0.22 -3.21 15.95
C MET A 130 0.43 -4.48 16.79
N LYS A 131 1.69 -4.92 16.94
CA LYS A 131 2.02 -6.08 17.79
C LYS A 131 1.61 -5.86 19.25
N GLN A 132 1.90 -4.69 19.83
CA GLN A 132 1.47 -4.36 21.18
C GLN A 132 -0.06 -4.40 21.34
N GLN A 133 -0.81 -3.87 20.38
CA GLN A 133 -2.27 -3.90 20.42
C GLN A 133 -2.85 -5.32 20.35
N TYR A 134 -2.19 -6.22 19.59
CA TYR A 134 -2.56 -7.63 19.59
C TYR A 134 -2.21 -8.34 20.89
N GLU A 135 -0.99 -8.14 21.42
CA GLU A 135 -0.52 -8.80 22.65
C GLU A 135 -1.30 -8.36 23.89
N ASN A 136 -1.78 -7.12 23.93
CA ASN A 136 -2.66 -6.62 25.00
C ASN A 136 -4.12 -7.08 24.87
N GLY A 137 -4.46 -7.82 23.80
CA GLY A 137 -5.82 -8.26 23.51
C GLY A 137 -6.75 -7.15 23.01
N ASN A 138 -6.24 -5.96 22.70
CA ASN A 138 -7.06 -4.81 22.29
C ASN A 138 -7.69 -5.05 20.91
N LEU A 139 -6.93 -5.61 19.96
CA LEU A 139 -7.46 -5.98 18.65
C LEU A 139 -8.71 -6.87 18.79
N GLN A 140 -8.66 -7.89 19.65
CA GLN A 140 -9.76 -8.83 19.88
C GLN A 140 -10.97 -8.12 20.48
N LYS A 141 -10.75 -7.31 21.53
CA LYS A 141 -11.81 -6.57 22.23
C LYS A 141 -12.51 -5.57 21.30
N ILE A 142 -11.75 -4.80 20.54
CA ILE A 142 -12.26 -3.78 19.60
C ILE A 142 -13.12 -4.40 18.50
N ASN A 143 -12.74 -5.59 18.04
CA ASN A 143 -13.42 -6.24 16.94
C ASN A 143 -14.46 -7.26 17.40
N ASN A 144 -14.55 -7.53 18.70
CA ASN A 144 -15.37 -8.58 19.30
C ASN A 144 -15.16 -9.94 18.60
N ILE A 145 -13.90 -10.34 18.46
CA ILE A 145 -13.51 -11.60 17.83
C ILE A 145 -12.64 -12.42 18.75
N ASP A 146 -12.78 -13.73 18.66
CA ASP A 146 -11.73 -14.65 19.09
C ASP A 146 -10.73 -14.80 17.94
N LEU A 147 -9.47 -14.42 18.19
CA LEU A 147 -8.39 -14.49 17.22
C LEU A 147 -7.14 -15.03 17.90
N ASN A 148 -6.65 -16.13 17.34
CA ASN A 148 -5.37 -16.73 17.66
C ASN A 148 -4.45 -16.60 16.44
N MET A 149 -3.33 -15.88 16.59
CA MET A 149 -2.24 -15.80 15.61
C MET A 149 -0.89 -15.71 16.31
N SER A 150 0.16 -16.20 15.66
CA SER A 150 1.55 -15.88 16.05
C SER A 150 2.02 -14.71 15.22
N ILE A 151 2.49 -13.64 15.87
CA ILE A 151 2.85 -12.39 15.19
C ILE A 151 4.36 -12.18 15.15
N SER A 152 4.89 -12.03 13.95
CA SER A 152 6.20 -11.47 13.64
C SER A 152 6.03 -10.11 13.00
N ILE A 153 7.02 -9.23 13.14
CA ILE A 153 6.95 -7.87 12.62
C ILE A 153 8.19 -7.47 11.83
N TYR A 154 7.97 -6.59 10.86
CA TYR A 154 9.00 -5.84 10.17
C TYR A 154 8.56 -4.37 10.09
N GLU A 155 9.27 -3.49 10.81
CA GLU A 155 9.04 -2.05 10.78
C GLU A 155 9.84 -1.39 9.66
N ASN A 156 9.21 -1.22 8.49
CA ASN A 156 9.85 -0.52 7.38
C ASN A 156 9.95 0.99 7.65
N LYS A 157 10.89 1.65 6.97
CA LYS A 157 11.05 3.11 7.05
C LYS A 157 10.20 3.80 5.99
N TYR A 158 9.76 5.02 6.30
CA TYR A 158 9.14 5.91 5.34
C TYR A 158 10.20 6.53 4.43
N THR A 159 9.90 6.60 3.14
CA THR A 159 10.76 7.15 2.08
C THR A 159 10.12 8.35 1.39
N PHE A 160 9.27 9.08 2.12
CA PHE A 160 8.50 10.22 1.63
C PHE A 160 9.39 11.32 1.03
N PHE A 161 8.78 12.15 0.19
CA PHE A 161 9.43 13.32 -0.43
C PHE A 161 10.68 12.97 -1.25
N ASN A 162 10.64 11.85 -1.97
CA ASN A 162 11.78 11.33 -2.75
C ASN A 162 13.09 11.19 -1.94
N ASN A 163 13.01 11.07 -0.61
CA ASN A 163 14.18 11.15 0.28
C ASN A 163 14.91 9.81 0.48
N GLY A 164 14.39 8.73 -0.10
CA GLY A 164 14.99 7.40 -0.07
C GLY A 164 15.29 6.87 1.33
N TYR A 165 16.08 5.80 1.39
CA TYR A 165 16.61 5.25 2.64
C TYR A 165 17.99 4.63 2.43
N GLY A 166 18.92 4.89 3.34
CA GLY A 166 20.25 4.28 3.33
C GLY A 166 20.99 4.48 1.99
N PRO A 167 21.67 3.45 1.45
CA PRO A 167 22.45 3.56 0.22
C PRO A 167 21.64 3.32 -1.06
N TYR A 168 20.34 3.05 -0.96
CA TYR A 168 19.52 2.58 -2.09
C TYR A 168 19.06 3.74 -2.95
N LYS A 169 19.34 3.69 -4.26
CA LYS A 169 19.09 4.80 -5.20
C LYS A 169 17.63 4.94 -5.59
N ASN A 170 16.85 3.88 -5.45
CA ASN A 170 15.45 3.85 -5.83
C ASN A 170 14.68 2.84 -4.98
N SER A 171 13.36 2.91 -5.05
CA SER A 171 12.46 2.02 -4.31
C SER A 171 12.63 0.54 -4.65
N PHE A 172 13.13 0.19 -5.84
CA PHE A 172 13.38 -1.22 -6.18
C PHE A 172 14.56 -1.78 -5.39
N GLU A 173 15.68 -1.06 -5.35
CA GLU A 173 16.86 -1.45 -4.57
C GLU A 173 16.54 -1.55 -3.07
N TYR A 174 15.76 -0.61 -2.54
CA TYR A 174 15.33 -0.66 -1.14
C TYR A 174 14.43 -1.86 -0.86
N VAL A 175 13.49 -2.16 -1.76
CA VAL A 175 12.63 -3.34 -1.61
C VAL A 175 13.45 -4.63 -1.66
N ASP A 176 14.46 -4.72 -2.53
CA ASP A 176 15.33 -5.90 -2.57
C ASP A 176 16.08 -6.09 -1.24
N SER A 177 16.44 -5.00 -0.53
CA SER A 177 17.00 -5.11 0.82
C SER A 177 15.99 -5.61 1.84
N ILE A 178 14.76 -5.09 1.81
CA ILE A 178 13.67 -5.56 2.67
C ILE A 178 13.45 -7.05 2.46
N MET A 179 13.45 -7.52 1.20
CA MET A 179 13.30 -8.93 0.89
C MET A 179 14.39 -9.80 1.54
N ASN A 180 15.64 -9.34 1.53
CA ASN A 180 16.74 -10.06 2.17
C ASN A 180 16.55 -10.19 3.68
N GLU A 181 15.99 -9.17 4.33
CA GLU A 181 15.71 -9.18 5.77
C GLU A 181 14.52 -10.10 6.11
N ILE A 182 13.43 -10.04 5.33
CA ILE A 182 12.20 -10.78 5.63
C ILE A 182 12.19 -12.24 5.15
N ASN A 183 13.10 -12.63 4.24
CA ASN A 183 13.14 -13.99 3.70
C ASN A 183 13.42 -15.07 4.76
N SER A 184 14.02 -14.70 5.89
CA SER A 184 14.35 -15.60 6.99
C SER A 184 13.16 -15.96 7.88
N PHE A 185 12.04 -15.24 7.78
CA PHE A 185 10.88 -15.45 8.65
C PHE A 185 10.09 -16.71 8.26
N ASP A 186 9.97 -17.64 9.21
CA ASP A 186 9.12 -18.83 9.08
C ASP A 186 7.67 -18.50 9.45
N VAL A 187 6.96 -17.92 8.50
CA VAL A 187 5.54 -17.55 8.60
C VAL A 187 4.70 -18.21 7.52
N ASP A 188 3.42 -18.37 7.81
CA ASP A 188 2.42 -18.93 6.90
C ASP A 188 1.91 -17.86 5.92
N CYS A 189 1.78 -16.61 6.38
CA CYS A 189 1.33 -15.50 5.55
C CYS A 189 1.93 -14.14 5.96
N VAL A 190 1.80 -13.16 5.05
CA VAL A 190 2.33 -11.80 5.22
C VAL A 190 1.22 -10.76 5.05
N VAL A 191 1.06 -9.86 6.00
CA VAL A 191 0.20 -8.67 5.88
C VAL A 191 1.07 -7.46 5.57
N ILE A 192 0.72 -6.72 4.52
CA ILE A 192 1.55 -5.62 3.99
C ILE A 192 0.75 -4.33 3.98
N SER A 193 1.32 -3.30 4.62
CA SER A 193 0.74 -1.96 4.68
C SER A 193 1.86 -0.92 4.87
N CYS A 194 2.66 -0.72 3.83
CA CYS A 194 3.87 0.13 3.88
C CYS A 194 3.91 1.18 2.77
N GLY A 195 2.74 1.74 2.41
CA GLY A 195 2.64 2.82 1.43
C GLY A 195 3.05 2.40 0.01
N ALA A 196 3.73 3.29 -0.70
CA ALA A 196 4.01 3.19 -2.14
C ALA A 196 4.88 1.97 -2.55
N ILE A 197 5.61 1.36 -1.62
CA ILE A 197 6.45 0.18 -1.90
C ILE A 197 5.73 -1.16 -1.66
N SER A 198 4.50 -1.14 -1.12
CA SER A 198 3.76 -2.35 -0.73
C SER A 198 3.64 -3.35 -1.88
N THR A 199 3.30 -2.86 -3.08
CA THR A 199 3.12 -3.70 -4.27
C THR A 199 4.42 -4.37 -4.71
N LEU A 200 5.54 -3.65 -4.61
CA LEU A 200 6.85 -4.18 -5.00
C LEU A 200 7.27 -5.34 -4.09
N ILE A 201 7.02 -5.22 -2.78
CA ILE A 201 7.26 -6.29 -1.79
C ILE A 201 6.36 -7.49 -2.10
N ALA A 202 5.06 -7.26 -2.27
CA ALA A 202 4.08 -8.32 -2.55
C ALA A 202 4.46 -9.20 -3.73
N ASN A 203 4.88 -8.56 -4.81
CA ASN A 203 5.25 -9.21 -6.05
C ASN A 203 6.50 -10.10 -5.92
N ARG A 204 7.39 -9.79 -4.97
CA ARG A 204 8.61 -10.56 -4.69
C ARG A 204 8.39 -11.69 -3.68
N LEU A 205 7.23 -11.77 -3.04
CA LEU A 205 6.91 -12.82 -2.08
C LEU A 205 6.48 -14.13 -2.77
N ASN A 206 7.14 -15.21 -2.35
CA ASN A 206 6.73 -16.59 -2.63
C ASN A 206 5.79 -17.17 -1.55
N LYS A 207 5.21 -16.31 -0.70
CA LYS A 207 4.27 -16.67 0.37
C LYS A 207 2.89 -16.08 0.08
N ASP A 208 1.89 -16.57 0.82
CA ASP A 208 0.57 -15.93 0.88
C ASP A 208 0.69 -14.52 1.42
N TYR A 209 0.00 -13.56 0.79
CA TYR A 209 0.01 -12.17 1.24
C TYR A 209 -1.36 -11.50 1.17
N LEU A 210 -1.52 -10.48 1.99
CA LEU A 210 -2.64 -9.54 1.99
C LEU A 210 -2.13 -8.10 1.99
N LEU A 211 -2.38 -7.36 0.91
CA LEU A 211 -2.19 -5.91 0.87
C LEU A 211 -3.47 -5.20 1.30
N ILE A 212 -3.38 -4.38 2.34
CA ILE A 212 -4.58 -3.77 2.95
C ILE A 212 -4.49 -2.27 3.20
N GLY A 213 -3.33 -1.66 2.94
CA GLY A 213 -3.15 -0.22 3.11
C GLY A 213 -3.38 0.25 4.55
N SER A 214 -3.84 1.50 4.74
CA SER A 214 -4.01 2.12 6.07
C SER A 214 -5.13 1.52 6.92
N ASP A 215 -6.06 0.78 6.30
CA ASP A 215 -7.22 0.22 7.01
C ASP A 215 -6.79 -0.78 8.09
N SER A 216 -5.62 -1.42 7.94
CA SER A 216 -5.05 -2.31 8.95
C SER A 216 -4.92 -1.63 10.31
N LEU A 217 -4.50 -0.37 10.38
CA LEU A 217 -4.32 0.36 11.65
C LEU A 217 -5.62 0.36 12.47
N THR A 218 -6.76 0.52 11.81
CA THR A 218 -8.07 0.52 12.48
C THR A 218 -8.43 -0.83 13.07
N PHE A 219 -7.98 -1.94 12.47
CA PHE A 219 -8.24 -3.27 13.00
C PHE A 219 -7.43 -3.53 14.26
N PHE A 220 -6.27 -2.89 14.40
CA PHE A 220 -5.44 -2.93 15.60
C PHE A 220 -5.82 -1.84 16.63
N GLY A 221 -6.89 -1.06 16.43
CA GLY A 221 -7.27 -0.04 17.40
C GLY A 221 -6.39 1.21 17.40
N ILE A 222 -5.66 1.46 16.32
CA ILE A 222 -4.80 2.64 16.19
C ILE A 222 -5.60 3.73 15.47
N LYS A 223 -5.79 4.87 16.13
CA LYS A 223 -6.55 6.01 15.61
C LYS A 223 -5.76 6.72 14.50
N HIS A 224 -6.47 7.31 13.56
CA HIS A 224 -5.89 8.21 12.55
C HIS A 224 -6.94 9.18 12.02
N GLY A 225 -6.51 10.30 11.44
CA GLY A 225 -7.38 11.43 11.08
C GLY A 225 -8.54 11.16 10.10
N ARG A 226 -8.57 10.02 9.38
CA ARG A 226 -9.71 9.65 8.51
C ARG A 226 -10.86 8.98 9.25
N LEU A 227 -10.60 8.43 10.43
CA LEU A 227 -11.55 7.64 11.16
C LEU A 227 -12.47 8.55 11.99
N LYS A 228 -13.75 8.60 11.59
CA LYS A 228 -14.80 9.39 12.27
C LYS A 228 -15.70 8.46 13.07
N LYS A 229 -15.29 8.11 14.29
CA LYS A 229 -16.13 7.32 15.21
C LYS A 229 -15.82 7.62 16.67
N THR A 230 -16.70 7.12 17.53
CA THR A 230 -16.46 7.06 18.98
C THR A 230 -15.44 5.97 19.28
N TYR A 231 -14.45 6.31 20.10
CA TYR A 231 -13.40 5.42 20.54
C TYR A 231 -13.67 4.94 21.97
N ASP A 232 -13.46 3.65 22.20
CA ASP A 232 -13.43 3.08 23.56
C ASP A 232 -11.99 3.12 24.13
N GLU A 233 -11.81 2.59 25.34
CA GLU A 233 -10.55 2.58 26.09
C GLU A 233 -9.42 1.74 25.46
N TYR A 234 -9.74 0.85 24.51
CA TYR A 234 -8.74 0.00 23.84
C TYR A 234 -8.06 0.71 22.67
N TRP A 235 -8.57 1.87 22.24
CA TRP A 235 -8.00 2.64 21.14
C TRP A 235 -6.86 3.53 21.58
N ILE A 236 -5.79 3.56 20.79
CA ILE A 236 -4.62 4.40 21.05
C ILE A 236 -4.40 5.42 19.93
N ASP A 237 -3.91 6.59 20.30
CA ASP A 237 -3.41 7.59 19.36
C ASP A 237 -2.02 7.18 18.85
N VAL A 238 -1.67 7.58 17.62
CA VAL A 238 -0.34 7.33 17.09
C VAL A 238 0.68 8.16 17.87
N PRO A 239 1.68 7.54 18.53
CA PRO A 239 2.69 8.28 19.28
C PRO A 239 3.50 9.20 18.36
N GLU A 240 3.98 10.32 18.89
CA GLU A 240 4.74 11.30 18.10
C GLU A 240 5.99 10.70 17.45
N SER A 241 6.61 9.71 18.09
CA SER A 241 7.77 8.98 17.57
C SER A 241 7.49 8.22 16.26
N TYR A 242 6.22 7.92 15.96
CA TYR A 242 5.79 7.24 14.73
C TYR A 242 5.38 8.22 13.62
N LYS A 243 5.36 9.53 13.91
CA LYS A 243 5.01 10.57 12.94
C LYS A 243 6.27 11.03 12.20
N PRO A 244 6.35 10.83 10.88
CA PRO A 244 7.51 11.25 10.12
C PRO A 244 7.57 12.78 10.01
N PRO A 245 8.75 13.35 9.76
CA PRO A 245 8.88 14.76 9.44
C PRO A 245 7.93 15.16 8.31
N ASN A 246 7.29 16.33 8.43
CA ASN A 246 6.36 16.87 7.44
C ASN A 246 5.14 15.98 7.12
N TYR A 247 4.77 15.03 7.99
CA TYR A 247 3.60 14.15 7.77
C TYR A 247 2.30 14.90 7.43
N LYS A 248 2.13 16.14 7.92
CA LYS A 248 0.98 17.01 7.59
C LYS A 248 0.89 17.38 6.12
N MET A 249 1.99 17.37 5.37
CA MET A 249 1.98 17.57 3.92
C MET A 249 1.39 16.36 3.17
N ILE A 250 1.34 15.20 3.83
CA ILE A 250 0.77 13.97 3.28
C ILE A 250 -0.68 13.92 3.70
N GLU A 251 -1.54 14.50 2.87
CA GLU A 251 -3.00 14.47 3.05
C GLU A 251 -3.46 15.00 4.41
N GLY A 252 -2.85 16.09 4.88
CA GLY A 252 -3.16 16.70 6.18
C GLY A 252 -2.70 15.87 7.38
N GLY A 253 -1.91 14.81 7.17
CA GLY A 253 -1.44 13.91 8.23
C GLY A 253 -2.46 12.87 8.64
N CYS A 254 -3.46 12.56 7.81
CA CYS A 254 -4.62 11.74 8.17
C CYS A 254 -4.37 10.24 8.41
N TYR A 255 -3.12 9.79 8.26
CA TYR A 255 -2.65 8.43 8.60
C TYR A 255 -2.06 8.33 10.00
N TRP A 256 -1.88 9.47 10.67
CA TRP A 256 -1.40 9.61 12.05
C TRP A 256 -2.44 10.37 12.88
#